data_AF-A0A4Q4CG54-F1
#
_entry.id   AF-A0A4Q4CG54-F1
#
_cell.length_a   1.000
_cell.length_b   1.000
_cell.length_c   1.000
_cell.angle_alpha   90.00
_cell.angle_beta   90.00
_cell.angle_gamma   90.00
#
_symmetry.space_group_name_H-M   'P 1'
#
loop_
_entity.id
_entity.type
_entity.pdbx_description
1 polymer ?
#
loop_
_entity_poly.entity_id
_entity_poly.type
_entity_poly.pdbx_seq_one_letter_code
_entity_poly.pdbx_strand_id
1 'polypeptide(L)'
;MLIRFGFEIDVEATVPVPMLLALSTHSEVVGRLIGTDQVHTTPDCPTHRYLDRFGNWITRIVAPVGPLRLWTDCVVEVDGLPDPQSPSARQHPIQDLPDDVLQFLIASRYCDSDLLANEAWSLFGNIPEGWARVSAITTFVHKHVTFGYQFGRASKTASDVF
;
A
#
# COMPACT_ATOMS: atom_id res chain seq x y z
N MET A 1 -1.78 -3.02 22.72
CA MET A 1 -1.28 -4.32 22.23
C MET A 1 0.09 -4.13 21.61
N LEU A 2 1.04 -5.02 21.86
CA LEU A 2 2.36 -4.97 21.23
C LEU A 2 2.44 -6.01 20.11
N ILE A 3 2.85 -5.58 18.91
CA ILE A 3 3.07 -6.45 17.75
C ILE A 3 4.54 -6.36 17.35
N ARG A 4 5.24 -7.49 17.33
CA ARG A 4 6.57 -7.58 16.72
C ARG A 4 6.43 -7.84 15.23
N PHE A 5 7.15 -7.06 14.42
CA PHE A 5 7.17 -7.19 12.97
C PHE A 5 8.61 -7.04 12.46
N GLY A 6 8.85 -7.56 11.27
CA GLY A 6 10.15 -7.49 10.65
C GLY A 6 10.14 -8.13 9.27
N PHE A 7 11.28 -8.04 8.60
CA PHE A 7 11.55 -8.74 7.35
C PHE A 7 13.02 -9.13 7.30
N GLU A 8 13.31 -10.16 6.51
CA GLU A 8 14.64 -10.49 6.02
C GLU A 8 14.50 -10.81 4.52
N ILE A 9 15.25 -10.09 3.69
CA ILE A 9 15.23 -10.23 2.23
C ILE A 9 16.67 -10.35 1.77
N ASP A 10 17.01 -11.51 1.21
CA ASP A 10 18.32 -11.73 0.59
C ASP A 10 18.22 -11.48 -0.93
N VAL A 11 19.13 -10.68 -1.46
CA VAL A 11 19.23 -10.33 -2.88
C VAL A 11 20.65 -10.59 -3.37
N GLU A 12 20.79 -11.18 -4.55
CA GLU A 12 22.08 -11.33 -5.23
C GLU A 12 22.13 -10.35 -6.41
N ALA A 13 23.09 -9.43 -6.39
CA ALA A 13 23.26 -8.44 -7.45
C ALA A 13 24.52 -8.72 -8.27
N THR A 14 24.37 -8.84 -9.59
CA THR A 14 25.51 -9.08 -10.50
C THR A 14 26.22 -7.79 -10.91
N VAL A 15 25.59 -6.64 -10.66
CA VAL A 15 26.09 -5.28 -10.90
C VAL A 15 25.58 -4.37 -9.77
N PRO A 16 26.11 -3.16 -9.57
CA PRO A 16 25.50 -2.22 -8.63
C PRO A 16 24.04 -1.91 -9.00
N VAL A 17 23.09 -2.13 -8.08
CA VAL A 17 21.65 -1.94 -8.34
C VAL A 17 21.06 -0.85 -7.45
N PRO A 18 20.64 0.29 -8.01
CA PRO A 18 19.86 1.28 -7.27
C PRO A 18 18.51 0.71 -6.84
N MET A 19 18.14 0.88 -5.57
CA MET A 19 16.86 0.40 -5.03
C MET A 19 16.12 1.49 -4.28
N LEU A 20 14.79 1.46 -4.38
CA LEU A 20 13.86 2.24 -3.57
C LEU A 20 13.07 1.26 -2.69
N LEU A 21 13.26 1.35 -1.39
CA LEU A 21 12.77 0.37 -0.42
C LEU A 21 11.68 1.02 0.43
N ALA A 22 10.42 0.74 0.09
CA ALA A 22 9.24 1.08 0.89
C ALA A 22 8.99 0.00 1.95
N LEU A 23 9.98 -0.21 2.84
CA LEU A 23 10.00 -1.31 3.81
C LEU A 23 9.88 -0.85 5.28
N SER A 24 9.86 0.47 5.51
CA SER A 24 9.62 1.06 6.82
C SER A 24 8.13 1.27 7.08
N THR A 25 7.74 1.45 8.34
CA THR A 25 6.36 1.76 8.71
C THR A 25 5.93 3.14 8.21
N HIS A 26 4.62 3.35 8.09
CA HIS A 26 4.06 4.65 7.72
C HIS A 26 4.42 5.71 8.78
N SER A 27 4.61 6.96 8.34
CA SER A 27 5.04 8.05 9.22
C SER A 27 4.11 8.36 10.40
N GLU A 28 2.83 7.99 10.31
CA GLU A 28 1.85 8.13 11.40
C GLU A 28 2.09 7.18 12.58
N VAL A 29 2.89 6.14 12.39
CA VAL A 29 3.23 5.17 13.44
C VAL A 29 4.43 5.66 14.28
N VAL A 30 5.10 6.73 13.85
CA VAL A 30 6.24 7.32 14.56
C VAL A 30 5.84 7.70 15.99
N GLY A 31 6.64 7.27 16.96
CA GLY A 31 6.38 7.46 18.39
C GLY A 31 5.70 6.28 19.08
N ARG A 32 5.19 5.30 18.31
CA ARG A 32 4.61 4.05 18.84
C ARG A 32 5.54 2.84 18.65
N LEU A 33 6.73 3.08 18.12
CA LEU A 33 7.73 2.05 17.84
C LEU A 33 8.64 1.85 19.05
N ILE A 34 8.87 0.59 19.40
CA ILE A 34 9.92 0.16 20.32
C ILE A 34 11.00 -0.49 19.46
N GLY A 35 12.13 0.20 19.31
CA GLY A 35 13.19 -0.15 18.35
C GLY A 35 13.19 0.78 17.14
N THR A 36 13.73 0.30 16.02
CA THR A 36 13.84 1.04 14.76
C THR A 36 13.27 0.21 13.62
N ASP A 37 12.49 0.85 12.75
CA ASP A 37 11.95 0.26 11.51
C ASP A 37 12.82 0.59 10.28
N GLN A 38 14.05 1.03 10.53
CA GLN A 38 15.02 1.34 9.48
C GLN A 38 15.48 0.07 8.79
N VAL A 39 15.68 0.18 7.48
CA VAL A 39 16.25 -0.91 6.69
C VAL A 39 17.73 -1.06 7.01
N HIS A 40 18.09 -2.17 7.65
CA HIS A 40 19.46 -2.58 7.84
C HIS A 40 19.96 -3.34 6.61
N THR A 41 21.23 -3.15 6.27
CA THR A 41 21.88 -3.79 5.12
C THR A 41 23.04 -4.64 5.61
N THR A 42 23.29 -5.80 5.01
CA THR A 42 24.50 -6.58 5.25
C THR A 42 25.00 -7.17 3.94
N PRO A 43 26.18 -6.79 3.42
CA PRO A 43 27.12 -5.82 4.00
C PRO A 43 26.55 -4.41 4.12
N ASP A 44 27.12 -3.59 5.01
CA ASP A 44 26.71 -2.21 5.18
C ASP A 44 26.92 -1.41 3.88
N CYS A 45 25.90 -0.67 3.46
CA CYS A 45 26.00 0.26 2.34
C CYS A 45 25.33 1.61 2.69
N PRO A 46 25.71 2.71 2.03
CA PRO A 46 25.11 4.01 2.29
C PRO A 46 23.60 3.99 2.05
N THR A 47 22.83 4.46 3.03
CA THR A 47 21.38 4.57 2.96
C THR A 47 20.96 6.05 3.05
N HIS A 48 19.89 6.41 2.33
CA HIS A 48 19.27 7.73 2.41
C HIS A 48 17.75 7.59 2.47
N ARG A 49 17.09 8.25 3.42
CA ARG A 49 15.62 8.16 3.59
C ARG A 49 14.93 9.47 3.21
N TYR A 50 13.72 9.36 2.69
CA TYR A 50 12.82 10.50 2.48
C TYR A 50 11.36 10.07 2.66
N LEU A 51 10.46 11.03 2.88
CA LEU A 51 9.02 10.82 2.86
C LEU A 51 8.49 11.06 1.46
N ASP A 52 7.73 10.10 0.92
CA ASP A 52 6.97 10.33 -0.29
C ASP A 52 5.69 11.17 -0.02
N ARG A 53 4.97 11.50 -1.08
CA ARG A 53 3.72 12.30 -0.99
C ARG A 53 2.58 11.62 -0.24
N PHE A 54 2.69 10.33 0.03
CA PHE A 54 1.69 9.52 0.72
C PHE A 54 2.07 9.26 2.18
N GLY A 55 3.21 9.81 2.65
CA GLY A 55 3.67 9.63 4.03
C GLY A 55 4.48 8.36 4.27
N ASN A 56 4.88 7.64 3.21
CA ASN A 56 5.73 6.45 3.32
C ASN A 56 7.20 6.85 3.45
N TRP A 57 7.91 6.19 4.37
CA TRP A 57 9.36 6.25 4.43
C TRP A 57 9.99 5.38 3.34
N ILE A 58 10.71 6.02 2.41
CA ILE A 58 11.42 5.34 1.34
C ILE A 58 12.92 5.37 1.64
N THR A 59 13.54 4.19 1.73
CA THR A 59 15.00 4.06 1.86
C THR A 59 15.63 3.85 0.49
N ARG A 60 16.61 4.67 0.14
CA ARG A 60 17.40 4.60 -1.09
C ARG A 60 18.74 3.97 -0.79
N ILE A 61 19.11 2.98 -1.59
CA ILE A 61 20.44 2.36 -1.56
C ILE A 61 20.95 2.13 -2.98
N VAL A 62 22.24 1.83 -3.08
CA VAL A 62 22.81 1.14 -4.24
C VAL A 62 23.37 -0.18 -3.72
N ALA A 63 22.68 -1.28 -4.02
CA ALA A 63 23.13 -2.61 -3.65
C ALA A 63 24.49 -2.89 -4.29
N PRO A 64 25.50 -3.34 -3.51
CA PRO A 64 26.79 -3.73 -4.05
C PRO A 64 26.67 -5.03 -4.85
N VAL A 65 27.70 -5.33 -5.66
CA VAL A 65 27.80 -6.63 -6.34
C VAL A 65 27.97 -7.74 -5.29
N GLY A 66 27.27 -8.84 -5.49
CA GLY A 66 27.26 -10.00 -4.59
C GLY A 66 25.98 -10.05 -3.72
N PRO A 67 26.04 -10.79 -2.61
CA PRO A 67 24.90 -10.94 -1.71
C PRO A 67 24.68 -9.67 -0.90
N LEU A 68 23.40 -9.29 -0.78
CA LEU A 68 22.92 -8.23 0.08
C LEU A 68 21.71 -8.74 0.87
N ARG A 69 21.82 -8.70 2.19
CA ARG A 69 20.71 -8.91 3.11
C ARG A 69 20.11 -7.57 3.53
N LEU A 70 18.80 -7.45 3.39
CA LEU A 70 18.00 -6.36 3.93
C LEU A 70 17.17 -6.88 5.08
N TRP A 71 17.16 -6.21 6.23
CA TRP A 71 16.36 -6.67 7.36
C TRP A 71 15.90 -5.55 8.29
N THR A 72 14.86 -5.84 9.08
CA THR A 72 14.43 -5.04 10.22
C THR A 72 13.75 -5.94 11.25
N ASP A 73 13.79 -5.54 12.51
CA ASP A 73 13.05 -6.19 13.59
C ASP A 73 12.63 -5.14 14.62
N CYS A 74 11.33 -4.90 14.74
CA CYS A 74 10.78 -3.82 15.54
C CYS A 74 9.48 -4.25 16.20
N VAL A 75 9.11 -3.58 17.28
CA VAL A 75 7.79 -3.73 17.92
C VAL A 75 7.00 -2.44 17.74
N VAL A 76 5.71 -2.56 17.44
CA VAL A 76 4.77 -1.43 17.41
C VAL A 76 3.71 -1.62 18.48
N GLU A 77 3.38 -0.54 19.18
CA GLU A 77 2.23 -0.46 20.07
C GLU A 77 0.97 -0.01 19.31
N VAL A 78 -0.02 -0.90 19.21
CA VAL A 78 -1.33 -0.63 18.62
C VAL A 78 -2.46 -0.67 19.65
N ASP A 79 -3.59 -0.02 19.42
CA ASP A 79 -4.75 -0.07 20.34
C ASP A 79 -5.44 -1.44 20.31
N GLY A 80 -5.29 -2.19 19.21
CA GLY A 80 -5.95 -3.48 19.00
C GLY A 80 -7.43 -3.35 18.65
N LEU A 81 -7.89 -2.14 18.32
CA LEU A 81 -9.26 -1.90 17.88
C LEU A 81 -9.40 -2.25 16.39
N PRO A 82 -10.58 -2.73 15.96
CA PRO A 82 -10.88 -2.84 14.54
C PRO A 82 -10.84 -1.47 13.85
N ASP A 83 -10.62 -1.47 12.53
CA ASP A 83 -10.70 -0.25 11.74
C ASP A 83 -12.06 0.45 11.91
N PRO A 84 -12.07 1.80 11.99
CA PRO A 84 -13.31 2.55 12.17
C PRO A 84 -14.22 2.38 10.95
N GLN A 85 -15.48 2.06 11.20
CA GLN A 85 -16.52 2.03 10.17
C GLN A 85 -17.38 3.28 10.25
N SER A 86 -17.74 3.84 9.09
CA SER A 86 -18.63 5.01 9.02
C SER A 86 -19.83 4.75 8.11
N PRO A 87 -20.84 3.98 8.56
CA PRO A 87 -22.03 3.66 7.76
C PRO A 87 -22.80 4.87 7.22
N SER A 88 -22.67 6.02 7.89
CA SER A 88 -23.27 7.30 7.49
C SER A 88 -22.37 8.16 6.59
N ALA A 89 -21.19 7.68 6.19
CA ALA A 89 -20.31 8.44 5.32
C ALA A 89 -21.00 8.69 3.97
N ARG A 90 -21.03 9.96 3.56
CA ARG A 90 -21.66 10.40 2.32
C ARG A 90 -20.63 10.52 1.19
N GLN A 91 -21.10 10.37 -0.04
CA GLN A 91 -20.35 10.78 -1.21
C GLN A 91 -20.48 12.30 -1.37
N HIS A 92 -19.37 13.01 -1.40
CA HIS A 92 -19.37 14.45 -1.64
C HIS A 92 -19.35 14.74 -3.15
N PRO A 93 -20.00 15.83 -3.60
CA PRO A 93 -19.83 16.29 -4.97
C PRO A 93 -18.41 16.85 -5.15
N ILE A 94 -17.89 16.81 -6.38
CA ILE A 94 -16.48 17.11 -6.67
C ILE A 94 -16.07 18.51 -6.21
N GLN A 95 -16.93 19.51 -6.40
CA GLN A 95 -16.63 20.90 -6.03
C GLN A 95 -16.49 21.14 -4.52
N ASP A 96 -16.93 20.19 -3.69
CA ASP A 96 -16.85 20.29 -2.23
C ASP A 96 -15.66 19.48 -1.65
N LEU A 97 -14.90 18.79 -2.52
CA LEU A 97 -13.77 17.97 -2.08
C LEU A 97 -12.52 18.83 -1.84
N PRO A 98 -11.73 18.51 -0.80
CA PRO A 98 -10.39 19.07 -0.63
C PRO A 98 -9.47 18.78 -1.83
N ASP A 99 -8.58 19.72 -2.17
CA ASP A 99 -7.68 19.59 -3.33
C ASP A 99 -6.76 18.36 -3.24
N ASP A 100 -6.31 18.02 -2.03
CA ASP A 100 -5.37 16.93 -1.75
C ASP A 100 -5.98 15.53 -1.97
N VAL A 101 -7.32 15.41 -2.03
CA VAL A 101 -7.99 14.14 -2.34
C VAL A 101 -8.31 13.96 -3.82
N LEU A 102 -8.28 15.03 -4.63
CA LEU A 102 -8.63 14.96 -6.05
C LEU A 102 -7.72 14.02 -6.85
N GLN A 103 -6.46 13.86 -6.40
CA GLN A 103 -5.52 12.88 -6.96
C GLN A 103 -5.99 11.42 -6.89
N PHE A 104 -6.93 11.09 -6.00
CA PHE A 104 -7.46 9.73 -5.85
C PHE A 104 -8.68 9.46 -6.73
N LEU A 105 -9.15 10.47 -7.49
CA LEU A 105 -10.26 10.33 -8.43
C LEU A 105 -9.81 9.95 -9.85
N ILE A 106 -8.50 9.96 -10.12
CA ILE A 106 -7.94 9.64 -11.43
C ILE A 106 -7.48 8.19 -11.51
N ALA A 107 -7.54 7.62 -12.71
CA ALA A 107 -6.95 6.32 -12.99
C ALA A 107 -5.45 6.33 -12.70
N SER A 108 -4.93 5.21 -12.20
CA SER A 108 -3.51 5.01 -11.93
C SER A 108 -3.01 3.73 -12.60
N ARG A 109 -1.70 3.48 -12.57
CA ARG A 109 -1.08 2.35 -13.27
C ARG A 109 -1.74 0.99 -12.99
N TYR A 110 -2.18 0.75 -11.75
CA TYR A 110 -2.77 -0.53 -11.33
C TYR A 110 -4.28 -0.45 -11.13
N CYS A 111 -4.85 0.76 -11.09
CA CYS A 111 -6.28 1.01 -11.00
C CYS A 111 -6.73 1.79 -12.24
N ASP A 112 -6.90 1.05 -13.34
CA ASP A 112 -7.40 1.50 -14.64
C ASP A 112 -8.93 1.69 -14.60
N SER A 113 -9.39 2.53 -13.67
CA SER A 113 -10.80 2.75 -13.37
C SER A 113 -11.62 3.32 -14.54
N ASP A 114 -10.96 4.00 -15.47
CA ASP A 114 -11.55 4.52 -16.70
C ASP A 114 -12.02 3.40 -17.64
N LEU A 115 -11.36 2.23 -17.61
CA LEU A 115 -11.76 1.08 -18.42
C LEU A 115 -12.93 0.29 -17.81
N LEU A 116 -13.17 0.43 -16.50
CA LEU A 116 -14.16 -0.34 -15.75
C LEU A 116 -15.41 0.48 -15.38
N ALA A 117 -15.51 1.73 -15.86
CA ALA A 117 -16.54 2.66 -15.43
C ALA A 117 -17.96 2.20 -15.76
N ASN A 118 -18.18 1.65 -16.96
CA ASN A 118 -19.51 1.20 -17.40
C ASN A 118 -19.99 0.01 -16.57
N GLU A 119 -19.10 -0.95 -16.33
CA GLU A 119 -19.32 -2.13 -15.52
C GLU A 119 -19.61 -1.75 -14.07
N ALA A 120 -18.83 -0.82 -13.51
CA ALA A 120 -19.05 -0.29 -12.17
C ALA A 120 -20.44 0.37 -12.03
N TRP A 121 -20.86 1.16 -13.01
CA TRP A 121 -22.21 1.75 -13.02
C TRP A 121 -23.31 0.70 -13.15
N SER A 122 -23.13 -0.30 -14.00
CA SER A 122 -24.08 -1.41 -14.18
C SER A 122 -24.28 -2.21 -12.88
N LEU A 123 -23.18 -2.52 -12.19
CA LEU A 123 -23.20 -3.34 -10.97
C LEU A 123 -23.63 -2.55 -9.72
N PHE A 124 -23.20 -1.30 -9.57
CA PHE A 124 -23.27 -0.57 -8.30
C PHE A 124 -24.02 0.76 -8.39
N GLY A 125 -24.42 1.20 -9.58
CA GLY A 125 -25.06 2.51 -9.79
C GLY A 125 -26.38 2.71 -9.05
N ASN A 126 -27.13 1.63 -8.85
CA ASN A 126 -28.41 1.64 -8.13
C ASN A 126 -28.26 1.54 -6.60
N ILE A 127 -27.04 1.36 -6.09
CA ILE A 127 -26.77 1.27 -4.65
C ILE A 127 -26.68 2.69 -4.07
N PRO A 128 -27.25 2.95 -2.88
CA PRO A 128 -27.14 4.26 -2.22
C PRO A 128 -25.69 4.75 -2.14
N GLU A 129 -25.51 6.04 -2.40
CA GLU A 129 -24.20 6.69 -2.41
C GLU A 129 -23.49 6.63 -1.05
N GLY A 130 -22.16 6.82 -1.08
CA GLY A 130 -21.33 6.82 0.11
C GLY A 130 -20.97 5.41 0.57
N TRP A 131 -20.99 5.18 1.89
CA TRP A 131 -20.49 3.95 2.50
C TRP A 131 -21.15 2.67 1.97
N ALA A 132 -22.46 2.71 1.71
CA ALA A 132 -23.21 1.55 1.24
C ALA A 132 -22.68 1.03 -0.11
N ARG A 133 -22.37 1.94 -1.05
CA ARG A 133 -21.78 1.58 -2.36
C ARG A 133 -20.38 1.00 -2.22
N VAL A 134 -19.53 1.60 -1.39
CA VAL A 134 -18.17 1.09 -1.13
C VAL A 134 -18.22 -0.31 -0.52
N SER A 135 -19.06 -0.52 0.49
CA SER A 135 -19.26 -1.82 1.14
C SER A 135 -19.73 -2.90 0.15
N ALA A 136 -20.63 -2.54 -0.78
CA ALA A 136 -21.08 -3.46 -1.83
C ALA A 136 -19.95 -3.84 -2.81
N ILE A 137 -19.11 -2.88 -3.21
CA ILE A 137 -17.92 -3.13 -4.05
C ILE A 137 -16.95 -4.06 -3.32
N THR A 138 -16.61 -3.78 -2.05
CA THR A 138 -15.71 -4.64 -1.25
C THR A 138 -16.28 -6.05 -1.12
N THR A 139 -17.59 -6.17 -0.88
CA THR A 139 -18.28 -7.47 -0.80
C THR A 139 -18.23 -8.22 -2.13
N PHE A 140 -18.42 -7.52 -3.26
CA PHE A 140 -18.30 -8.11 -4.60
C PHE A 140 -16.90 -8.66 -4.83
N VAL A 141 -15.86 -7.86 -4.58
CA VAL A 141 -14.46 -8.28 -4.73
C VAL A 141 -14.15 -9.51 -3.87
N HIS A 142 -14.58 -9.51 -2.60
CA HIS A 142 -14.37 -10.63 -1.69
C HIS A 142 -14.99 -11.95 -2.19
N LYS A 143 -16.14 -11.86 -2.87
CA LYS A 143 -16.83 -13.04 -3.42
C LYS A 143 -16.33 -13.47 -4.79
N HIS A 144 -15.76 -12.54 -5.55
CA HIS A 144 -15.41 -12.75 -6.96
C HIS A 144 -13.94 -13.12 -7.17
N VAL A 145 -13.04 -12.54 -6.36
CA VAL A 145 -11.60 -12.67 -6.56
C VAL A 145 -11.06 -13.88 -5.81
N THR A 146 -10.38 -14.77 -6.54
CA THR A 146 -9.68 -15.92 -5.95
C THR A 146 -8.24 -15.54 -5.60
N PHE A 147 -7.83 -15.81 -4.37
CA PHE A 147 -6.45 -15.64 -3.95
C PHE A 147 -5.58 -16.83 -4.37
N GLY A 148 -4.40 -16.56 -4.93
CA GLY A 148 -3.42 -17.60 -5.28
C GLY A 148 -2.09 -17.02 -5.74
N TYR A 149 -0.99 -17.56 -5.22
CA TYR A 149 0.38 -17.08 -5.52
C TYR A 149 0.72 -17.12 -7.01
N GLN A 150 0.22 -18.13 -7.73
CA GLN A 150 0.42 -18.29 -9.17
C GLN A 150 -0.18 -17.15 -10.02
N PHE A 151 -1.07 -16.35 -9.45
CA PHE A 151 -1.67 -15.19 -10.13
C PHE A 151 -0.83 -13.91 -9.96
N GLY A 152 0.20 -13.93 -9.11
CA GLY A 152 1.02 -12.77 -8.80
C GLY A 152 1.96 -12.38 -9.94
N ARG A 153 1.81 -11.16 -10.45
CA ARG A 153 2.77 -10.53 -11.37
C ARG A 153 2.74 -9.01 -11.21
N ALA A 154 3.90 -8.36 -11.31
CA ALA A 154 4.06 -6.92 -11.09
C ALA A 154 3.35 -6.02 -12.13
N SER A 155 2.86 -6.61 -13.22
CA SER A 155 2.15 -5.90 -14.29
C SER A 155 0.62 -6.00 -14.22
N LYS A 156 0.07 -6.78 -13.27
CA LYS A 156 -1.36 -7.05 -13.15
C LYS A 156 -2.12 -5.78 -12.71
N THR A 157 -3.25 -5.51 -13.36
CA THR A 157 -4.13 -4.34 -13.17
C THR A 157 -5.49 -4.75 -12.61
N ALA A 158 -6.36 -3.79 -12.30
CA ALA A 158 -7.72 -4.07 -11.85
C ALA A 158 -8.55 -4.76 -12.95
N SER A 159 -8.39 -4.37 -14.22
CA SER A 159 -9.05 -5.05 -15.34
C SER A 159 -8.54 -6.48 -15.58
N ASP A 160 -7.30 -6.81 -15.21
CA ASP A 160 -6.79 -8.20 -15.26
C ASP A 160 -7.41 -9.12 -14.19
N VAL A 161 -8.17 -8.58 -13.25
CA VAL A 161 -8.84 -9.30 -12.15
C VAL A 161 -10.35 -9.40 -12.36
N PHE A 162 -10.94 -8.39 -13.02
CA PHE A 162 -12.35 -8.31 -13.35
C PHE A 162 -12.75 -9.33 -14.43
#